data_AF-A0A1Q7JG64-F1
#
_entry.id   AF-A0A1Q7JG64-F1
#
_cell.length_a   1.000
_cell.length_b   1.000
_cell.length_c   1.000
_cell.angle_alpha   90.00
_cell.angle_beta   90.00
_cell.angle_gamma   90.00
#
_symmetry.space_group_name_H-M   'P 1'
#
loop_
_entity.id
_entity.type
_entity.pdbx_description
1 polymer ?
#
loop_
_entity_poly.entity_id
_entity_poly.type
_entity_poly.pdbx_seq_one_letter_code
_entity_poly.pdbx_strand_id
1 'polypeptide(L)'
;MRWDIISVDFGTGTLSASGMASARANLDLSKITLTGSGTFRSNPGNPRDVTGGGTWQTFDASGGPTGSGSYTVTGFVSFTLAPGTPPLPHDNIGNLADARAGLLAVWIAYSDGSEGTLVVSCHLVGTPNDVFEGVTASKGFVDYWNREAPAAPPGNANRTAFHVID
;
A
#
# COMPACT_ATOMS: atom_id res chain seq x y z
N MET A 1 -4.98 14.07 -0.13
CA MET A 1 -5.12 12.63 -0.44
C MET A 1 -4.76 11.81 0.78
N ARG A 2 -5.52 10.75 1.02
CA ARG A 2 -5.25 9.68 1.98
C ARG A 2 -4.93 8.39 1.22
N TRP A 3 -4.03 7.57 1.77
CA TRP A 3 -3.74 6.23 1.27
C TRP A 3 -3.87 5.23 2.41
N ASP A 4 -4.37 4.04 2.10
CA ASP A 4 -4.52 2.95 3.06
C ASP A 4 -4.15 1.62 2.40
N ILE A 5 -3.46 0.75 3.15
CA ILE A 5 -3.49 -0.69 2.93
C ILE A 5 -4.78 -1.19 3.60
N ILE A 6 -5.69 -1.73 2.80
CA ILE A 6 -7.08 -1.95 3.21
C ILE A 6 -7.40 -3.42 3.50
N SER A 7 -8.43 -3.60 4.29
CA SER A 7 -9.14 -4.85 4.49
C SER A 7 -10.55 -4.75 3.89
N VAL A 8 -11.07 -5.87 3.43
CA VAL A 8 -12.40 -6.07 2.85
C VAL A 8 -13.12 -7.17 3.62
N ASP A 9 -14.32 -6.86 4.07
CA ASP A 9 -15.32 -7.86 4.44
C ASP A 9 -16.16 -8.18 3.19
N PHE A 10 -16.01 -9.39 2.64
CA PHE A 10 -16.74 -9.83 1.46
C PHE A 10 -18.19 -10.23 1.74
N GLY A 11 -18.55 -10.53 2.99
CA GLY A 11 -19.93 -10.85 3.36
C GLY A 11 -20.82 -9.61 3.32
N THR A 12 -20.27 -8.46 3.71
CA THR A 12 -20.97 -7.17 3.67
C THR A 12 -20.60 -6.31 2.47
N GLY A 13 -19.46 -6.56 1.81
CA GLY A 13 -18.96 -5.70 0.74
C GLY A 13 -18.39 -4.38 1.30
N THR A 14 -17.70 -4.44 2.43
CA THR A 14 -17.21 -3.27 3.16
C THR A 14 -15.70 -3.20 3.13
N LEU A 15 -15.15 -2.08 2.67
CA LEU A 15 -13.72 -1.78 2.80
C LEU A 15 -13.43 -0.99 4.10
N SER A 16 -12.29 -1.27 4.71
CA SER A 16 -11.83 -0.68 5.97
C SER A 16 -10.31 -0.55 5.96
N ALA A 17 -9.76 0.33 6.79
CA ALA A 17 -8.31 0.45 6.95
C ALA A 17 -7.71 -0.83 7.60
N SER A 18 -6.42 -0.77 7.93
CA SER A 18 -5.72 -1.81 8.70
C SER A 18 -5.59 -3.17 8.00
N GLY A 19 -5.49 -3.16 6.66
CA GLY A 19 -5.14 -4.32 5.87
C GLY A 19 -3.67 -4.69 5.97
N MET A 20 -3.29 -5.69 5.17
CA MET A 20 -1.90 -6.05 4.96
C MET A 20 -1.63 -6.29 3.47
N ALA A 21 -0.41 -5.96 3.02
CA ALA A 21 0.05 -6.24 1.68
C ALA A 21 1.50 -6.74 1.72
N SER A 22 1.86 -7.62 0.80
CA SER A 22 3.17 -8.27 0.76
C SER A 22 3.85 -8.10 -0.59
N ALA A 23 5.17 -8.15 -0.58
CA ALA A 23 6.00 -8.20 -1.77
C ALA A 23 7.20 -9.12 -1.54
N ARG A 24 7.77 -9.62 -2.63
CA ARG A 24 8.88 -10.56 -2.64
C ARG A 24 10.13 -9.94 -3.25
N ALA A 25 11.27 -10.29 -2.66
CA ALA A 25 12.58 -10.06 -3.22
C ALA A 25 12.86 -11.07 -4.35
N ASN A 26 14.04 -10.94 -4.97
CA ASN A 26 14.37 -11.57 -6.24
C ASN A 26 14.50 -13.11 -6.16
N LEU A 27 15.71 -13.64 -5.95
CA LEU A 27 16.00 -15.08 -6.08
C LEU A 27 15.91 -15.84 -4.76
N ASP A 28 16.08 -15.15 -3.64
CA ASP A 28 15.91 -15.72 -2.30
C ASP A 28 14.44 -15.85 -1.92
N LEU A 29 13.52 -15.28 -2.72
CA LEU A 29 12.07 -15.28 -2.51
C LEU A 29 11.63 -14.79 -1.12
N SER A 30 12.51 -14.06 -0.43
CA SER A 30 12.19 -13.48 0.86
C SER A 30 11.05 -12.48 0.69
N LYS A 31 10.25 -12.35 1.74
CA LYS A 31 8.99 -11.60 1.69
C LYS A 31 9.03 -10.49 2.72
N ILE A 32 8.48 -9.34 2.38
CA ILE A 32 8.07 -8.32 3.33
C ILE A 32 6.54 -8.23 3.32
N THR A 33 5.93 -8.14 4.49
CA THR A 33 4.51 -7.85 4.68
C THR A 33 4.40 -6.54 5.44
N LEU A 34 3.60 -5.61 4.92
CA LEU A 34 3.37 -4.28 5.48
C LEU A 34 1.90 -4.07 5.84
N THR A 35 1.65 -3.29 6.88
CA THR A 35 0.37 -2.62 7.15
C THR A 35 0.59 -1.12 7.05
N GLY A 36 -0.46 -0.31 6.96
CA GLY A 36 -0.31 1.12 7.14
C GLY A 36 -1.29 1.98 6.38
N SER A 37 -1.24 3.27 6.72
CA SER A 37 -1.97 4.33 6.05
C SER A 37 -1.25 5.67 6.25
N GLY A 38 -1.70 6.68 5.53
CA GLY A 38 -1.14 8.02 5.65
C GLY A 38 -1.82 9.04 4.76
N THR A 39 -1.29 10.25 4.76
CA THR A 39 -1.83 11.36 3.97
C THR A 39 -0.72 12.08 3.22
N PHE A 40 -1.08 12.70 2.10
CA PHE A 40 -0.23 13.64 1.39
C PHE A 40 -1.06 14.75 0.74
N ARG A 41 -0.47 15.95 0.63
CA ARG A 41 -1.08 17.05 -0.13
C ARG A 41 -0.83 16.88 -1.62
N SER A 42 -1.88 16.70 -2.41
CA SER A 42 -1.81 16.62 -3.88
C SER A 42 -1.91 18.01 -4.52
N ASN A 43 -0.88 18.85 -4.39
CA ASN A 43 -0.83 20.11 -5.13
C ASN A 43 0.04 19.95 -6.40
N PRO A 44 -0.41 20.44 -7.56
CA PRO A 44 0.45 20.56 -8.74
C PRO A 44 1.70 21.38 -8.42
N GLY A 45 2.88 20.78 -8.57
CA GLY A 45 4.16 21.48 -8.55
C GLY A 45 4.98 21.48 -7.24
N ASN A 46 4.41 21.10 -6.08
CA ASN A 46 5.18 20.95 -4.81
C ASN A 46 4.37 20.24 -3.69
N PRO A 47 4.08 18.93 -3.80
CA PRO A 47 3.59 18.13 -2.67
C PRO A 47 4.69 18.02 -1.58
N ARG A 48 4.43 18.53 -0.36
CA ARG A 48 5.45 18.58 0.73
C ARG A 48 5.00 18.00 2.08
N ASP A 49 3.72 18.09 2.41
CA ASP A 49 3.22 17.51 3.66
C ASP A 49 2.83 16.06 3.41
N VAL A 50 3.60 15.14 3.98
CA VAL A 50 3.32 13.70 3.97
C VAL A 50 3.33 13.18 5.41
N THR A 51 2.38 12.28 5.70
CA THR A 51 2.35 11.52 6.94
C THR A 51 2.12 10.06 6.61
N GLY A 52 2.34 9.21 7.61
CA GLY A 52 1.92 7.82 7.55
C GLY A 52 2.96 6.88 8.09
N GLY A 53 2.62 5.61 8.02
CA GLY A 53 3.44 4.54 8.56
C GLY A 53 2.60 3.32 8.83
N GLY A 54 3.22 2.35 9.46
CA GLY A 54 2.57 1.11 9.85
C GLY A 54 3.58 0.12 10.38
N THR A 55 3.26 -1.17 10.26
CA THR A 55 4.14 -2.25 10.67
C THR A 55 4.73 -2.97 9.48
N TRP A 56 5.86 -3.62 9.70
CA TRP A 56 6.47 -4.53 8.73
C TRP A 56 6.87 -5.83 9.41
N GLN A 57 6.91 -6.90 8.62
CA GLN A 57 7.49 -8.17 8.99
C GLN A 57 8.16 -8.79 7.77
N THR A 58 9.39 -9.29 7.94
CA THR A 58 10.11 -10.02 6.89
C THR A 58 10.09 -11.52 7.15
N PHE A 59 10.17 -12.29 6.07
CA PHE A 59 10.18 -13.74 6.10
C PHE A 59 11.24 -14.27 5.14
N ASP A 60 11.88 -15.39 5.49
CA ASP A 60 12.71 -16.16 4.58
C ASP A 60 11.87 -16.88 3.50
N ALA A 61 12.54 -17.55 2.56
CA ALA A 61 11.91 -18.29 1.47
C ALA A 61 10.91 -19.36 1.93
N SER A 62 11.13 -19.94 3.11
CA SER A 62 10.31 -20.99 3.71
C SER A 62 9.13 -20.44 4.52
N GLY A 63 9.05 -19.12 4.67
CA GLY A 63 8.03 -18.44 5.47
C GLY A 63 8.40 -18.28 6.94
N GLY A 64 9.64 -18.59 7.33
CA GLY A 64 10.15 -18.33 8.67
C GLY A 64 10.32 -16.83 8.91
N PRO A 65 9.81 -16.25 10.01
CA PRO A 65 9.94 -14.82 10.27
C PRO A 65 11.41 -14.45 10.56
N THR A 66 11.90 -13.39 9.93
CA THR A 66 13.30 -12.94 10.04
C THR A 66 13.45 -11.57 10.72
N GLY A 67 12.38 -10.80 10.83
CA GLY A 67 12.38 -9.50 11.47
C GLY A 67 10.99 -8.87 11.48
N SER A 68 10.75 -7.91 12.37
CA SER A 68 9.53 -7.11 12.41
C SER A 68 9.76 -5.78 13.09
N GLY A 69 8.85 -4.84 12.87
CA GLY A 69 8.88 -3.53 13.51
C GLY A 69 7.84 -2.58 12.95
N SER A 70 8.08 -1.29 13.12
CA SER A 70 7.30 -0.22 12.50
C SER A 70 8.08 0.51 11.41
N TYR A 71 7.38 1.24 10.57
CA TYR A 71 7.97 2.20 9.66
C TYR A 71 7.19 3.52 9.70
N THR A 72 7.87 4.61 9.39
CA THR A 72 7.29 5.95 9.28
C THR A 72 7.61 6.52 7.92
N VAL A 73 6.64 7.19 7.30
CA VAL A 73 6.86 7.92 6.05
C VAL A 73 7.65 9.19 6.35
N THR A 74 8.78 9.36 5.68
CA THR A 74 9.73 10.46 5.90
C THR A 74 9.75 11.47 4.77
N GLY A 75 9.22 11.14 3.60
CA GLY A 75 9.20 12.04 2.46
C GLY A 75 8.29 11.59 1.34
N PHE A 76 7.75 12.55 0.60
CA PHE A 76 6.97 12.30 -0.61
C PHE A 76 7.89 12.17 -1.82
N VAL A 77 7.62 11.20 -2.71
CA VAL A 77 8.33 11.08 -4.00
C VAL A 77 7.40 11.49 -5.15
N SER A 78 6.29 10.78 -5.34
CA SER A 78 5.35 11.06 -6.42
C SER A 78 3.98 10.45 -6.16
N PHE A 79 2.96 11.02 -6.80
CA PHE A 79 1.64 10.42 -6.91
C PHE A 79 1.12 10.66 -8.32
N THR A 80 0.69 9.59 -8.99
CA THR A 80 0.04 9.66 -10.30
C THR A 80 -1.36 9.10 -10.17
N LEU A 81 -2.36 9.93 -10.48
CA LEU A 81 -3.76 9.53 -10.49
C LEU A 81 -4.04 8.60 -11.68
N ALA A 82 -4.78 7.52 -11.43
CA ALA A 82 -5.28 6.63 -12.48
C ALA A 82 -6.83 6.69 -12.55
N PRO A 83 -7.44 6.38 -13.71
CA PRO A 83 -8.89 6.25 -13.79
C PRO A 83 -9.35 5.00 -13.02
N GLY A 84 -10.57 5.04 -12.48
CA GLY A 84 -11.19 3.87 -11.87
C GLY A 84 -12.38 4.23 -10.99
N THR A 85 -13.20 3.24 -10.68
CA THR A 85 -14.37 3.38 -9.80
C THR A 85 -14.35 2.34 -8.68
N PRO A 86 -14.87 2.66 -7.50
CA PRO A 86 -14.86 1.75 -6.36
C PRO A 86 -15.52 0.40 -6.65
N PRO A 87 -14.91 -0.72 -6.25
CA PRO A 87 -15.45 -2.07 -6.50
C PRO A 87 -16.55 -2.49 -5.53
N LEU A 88 -16.72 -1.78 -4.40
CA LEU A 88 -17.54 -2.22 -3.28
C LEU A 88 -18.53 -1.14 -2.84
N PRO A 89 -19.71 -1.51 -2.32
CA PRO A 89 -20.77 -0.56 -1.98
C PRO A 89 -20.55 0.19 -0.66
N HIS A 90 -19.67 -0.29 0.23
CA HIS A 90 -19.50 0.28 1.57
C HIS A 90 -18.04 0.62 1.87
N ASP A 91 -17.85 1.78 2.51
CA ASP A 91 -16.54 2.35 2.78
C ASP A 91 -16.46 2.96 4.19
N ASN A 92 -15.64 2.36 5.05
CA ASN A 92 -15.39 2.84 6.42
C ASN A 92 -14.15 3.75 6.53
N ILE A 93 -13.48 4.07 5.41
CA ILE A 93 -12.26 4.88 5.37
C ILE A 93 -12.58 6.33 5.02
N GLY A 94 -13.42 6.52 4.00
CA GLY A 94 -13.81 7.82 3.47
C GLY A 94 -15.09 7.74 2.64
N ASN A 95 -15.46 8.83 1.97
CA ASN A 95 -16.59 8.78 1.05
C ASN A 95 -16.25 7.91 -0.16
N LEU A 96 -17.17 7.04 -0.55
CA LEU A 96 -17.01 6.18 -1.72
C LEU A 96 -16.76 7.01 -3.00
N ALA A 97 -17.39 8.17 -3.14
CA ALA A 97 -17.20 9.08 -4.28
C ALA A 97 -15.78 9.69 -4.35
N ASP A 98 -15.04 9.69 -3.25
CA ASP A 98 -13.70 10.24 -3.14
C ASP A 98 -12.60 9.21 -3.37
N ALA A 99 -12.96 7.94 -3.52
CA ALA A 99 -12.01 6.87 -3.80
C ALA A 99 -11.36 7.04 -5.18
N ARG A 100 -10.06 6.76 -5.25
CA ARG A 100 -9.22 6.93 -6.44
C ARG A 100 -8.31 5.73 -6.65
N ALA A 101 -8.04 5.41 -7.90
CA ALA A 101 -6.93 4.56 -8.30
C ALA A 101 -5.65 5.41 -8.46
N GLY A 102 -4.48 4.79 -8.46
CA GLY A 102 -3.24 5.51 -8.69
C GLY A 102 -1.99 4.79 -8.20
N LEU A 103 -0.87 5.50 -8.30
CA LEU A 103 0.45 5.03 -7.88
C LEU A 103 1.10 6.10 -7.01
N LEU A 104 1.34 5.78 -5.74
CA LEU A 104 2.06 6.60 -4.78
C LEU A 104 3.44 6.00 -4.54
N ALA A 105 4.48 6.84 -4.50
CA ALA A 105 5.80 6.49 -3.99
C ALA A 105 6.21 7.46 -2.87
N VAL A 106 6.76 6.92 -1.79
CA VAL A 106 7.22 7.67 -0.61
C VAL A 106 8.53 7.09 -0.06
N TRP A 107 9.31 7.94 0.60
CA TRP A 107 10.44 7.55 1.44
C TRP A 107 9.93 7.08 2.80
N ILE A 108 10.55 6.03 3.35
CA ILE A 108 10.22 5.49 4.67
C ILE A 108 11.49 5.22 5.49
N ALA A 109 11.36 5.33 6.81
CA ALA A 109 12.35 4.87 7.77
C ALA A 109 11.75 3.76 8.62
N TYR A 110 12.49 2.66 8.78
CA TYR A 110 12.11 1.52 9.59
C TYR A 110 12.65 1.66 11.02
N SER A 111 11.93 1.10 11.99
CA SER A 111 12.29 1.15 13.41
C SER A 111 13.58 0.44 13.78
N ASP A 112 14.11 -0.42 12.90
CA ASP A 112 15.41 -1.08 13.08
C ASP A 112 16.59 -0.24 12.54
N GLY A 113 16.33 1.02 12.13
CA GLY A 113 17.33 1.97 11.65
C GLY A 113 17.62 1.87 10.15
N SER A 114 17.02 0.92 9.43
CA SER A 114 17.11 0.89 7.97
C SER A 114 16.15 1.89 7.32
N GLU A 115 16.46 2.33 6.10
CA GLU A 115 15.64 3.23 5.30
C GLU A 115 15.21 2.54 3.99
N GLY A 116 14.24 3.13 3.30
CA GLY A 116 13.82 2.66 1.99
C GLY A 116 12.69 3.45 1.37
N THR A 117 12.00 2.81 0.45
CA THR A 117 10.84 3.34 -0.27
C THR A 117 9.64 2.44 -0.08
N LEU A 118 8.45 3.03 -0.10
CA LEU A 118 7.18 2.31 -0.22
C LEU A 118 6.47 2.81 -1.47
N VAL A 119 6.07 1.86 -2.31
CA VAL A 119 5.13 2.11 -3.40
C VAL A 119 3.78 1.51 -3.02
N VAL A 120 2.73 2.33 -3.10
CA VAL A 120 1.34 1.91 -2.93
C VAL A 120 0.65 2.06 -4.27
N SER A 121 0.06 0.98 -4.79
CA SER A 121 -0.57 0.95 -6.10
C SER A 121 -1.99 0.41 -5.99
N CYS A 122 -2.95 1.16 -6.52
CA CYS A 122 -4.36 0.85 -6.46
C CYS A 122 -4.94 0.70 -7.87
N HIS A 123 -5.48 -0.47 -8.16
CA HIS A 123 -6.18 -0.90 -9.37
C HIS A 123 -7.66 -1.09 -9.05
N LEU A 124 -8.43 0.00 -9.17
CA LEU A 124 -9.89 -0.04 -9.06
C LEU A 124 -10.54 -0.54 -10.36
N VAL A 125 -11.86 -0.74 -10.35
CA VAL A 125 -12.61 -1.15 -11.55
C VAL A 125 -12.41 -0.13 -12.66
N GLY A 126 -12.02 -0.58 -13.85
CA GLY A 126 -11.74 0.27 -15.01
C GLY A 126 -10.33 0.86 -15.07
N THR A 127 -9.46 0.56 -14.08
CA THR A 127 -8.04 0.93 -14.15
C THR A 127 -7.31 0.07 -15.19
N PRO A 128 -6.39 0.63 -15.99
CA PRO A 128 -5.51 -0.14 -16.89
C PRO A 128 -4.75 -1.28 -16.17
N ASN A 129 -4.63 -2.44 -16.81
CA ASN A 129 -4.06 -3.66 -16.22
C ASN A 129 -2.52 -3.63 -16.03
N ASP A 130 -1.85 -2.61 -16.54
CA ASP A 130 -0.44 -2.32 -16.25
C ASP A 130 -0.25 -1.70 -14.85
N VAL A 131 -1.30 -1.17 -14.24
CA VAL A 131 -1.34 -0.77 -12.82
C VAL A 131 -1.61 -2.01 -11.98
N PHE A 132 -0.70 -2.36 -11.07
CA PHE A 132 -0.92 -3.47 -10.15
C PHE A 132 -1.73 -3.02 -8.92
N GLU A 133 -2.34 -3.98 -8.22
CA GLU A 133 -2.92 -3.77 -6.89
C GLU A 133 -1.96 -4.28 -5.81
N GLY A 134 -1.67 -3.47 -4.79
CA GLY A 134 -0.84 -3.85 -3.64
C GLY A 134 0.31 -2.88 -3.37
N VAL A 135 1.44 -3.42 -2.89
CA VAL A 135 2.62 -2.63 -2.53
C VAL A 135 3.91 -3.26 -3.04
N THR A 136 4.93 -2.44 -3.24
CA THR A 136 6.35 -2.85 -3.25
C THR A 136 7.11 -2.00 -2.25
N ALA A 137 8.27 -2.48 -1.79
CA ALA A 137 9.07 -1.72 -0.84
C ALA A 137 10.56 -2.04 -0.97
N SER A 138 11.41 -1.09 -0.64
CA SER A 138 12.82 -1.36 -0.38
C SER A 138 13.12 -1.28 1.11
N LYS A 139 14.06 -2.08 1.59
CA LYS A 139 14.58 -2.05 2.96
C LYS A 139 16.08 -2.21 2.94
N GLY A 140 16.80 -1.13 3.27
CA GLY A 140 18.24 -1.06 3.02
C GLY A 140 18.53 -1.23 1.53
N PHE A 141 19.42 -2.18 1.19
CA PHE A 141 19.77 -2.51 -0.20
C PHE A 141 18.86 -3.56 -0.86
N VAL A 142 17.87 -4.11 -0.12
CA VAL A 142 16.97 -5.15 -0.64
C VAL A 142 15.73 -4.50 -1.24
N ASP A 143 15.40 -4.86 -2.47
CA ASP A 143 14.17 -4.44 -3.15
C ASP A 143 13.18 -5.61 -3.20
N TYR A 144 12.01 -5.41 -2.60
CA TYR A 144 10.85 -6.28 -2.67
C TYR A 144 9.96 -5.80 -3.82
N TRP A 145 10.44 -6.00 -5.04
CA TRP A 145 9.83 -5.49 -6.27
C TRP A 145 8.63 -6.33 -6.75
N ASN A 146 8.56 -7.60 -6.37
CA ASN A 146 7.55 -8.52 -6.87
C ASN A 146 6.36 -8.58 -5.91
N ARG A 147 5.41 -7.66 -6.08
CA ARG A 147 4.18 -7.57 -5.27
C ARG A 147 3.41 -8.90 -5.28
N GLU A 148 2.85 -9.30 -4.14
CA GLU A 148 1.88 -10.39 -4.10
C GLU A 148 0.52 -9.90 -4.58
N ALA A 149 -0.14 -10.67 -5.45
CA ALA A 149 -1.44 -10.29 -5.97
C ALA A 149 -2.56 -10.38 -4.92
N PRO A 150 -3.66 -9.60 -5.04
CA PRO A 150 -4.86 -9.81 -4.24
C PRO A 150 -5.28 -11.27 -4.28
N ALA A 151 -5.43 -11.88 -3.11
CA ALA A 151 -5.95 -13.23 -3.02
C ALA A 151 -7.41 -13.26 -3.49
N ALA A 152 -7.84 -14.34 -4.14
CA ALA A 152 -9.25 -14.54 -4.46
C ALA A 152 -10.09 -14.53 -3.16
N PRO A 153 -11.31 -13.96 -3.17
CA PRO A 153 -12.21 -14.00 -2.01
C PRO A 153 -12.38 -15.44 -1.49
N PRO A 154 -12.39 -15.66 -0.16
CA PRO A 154 -12.44 -14.66 0.90
C PRO A 154 -11.07 -14.09 1.33
N GLY A 155 -9.99 -14.40 0.61
CA GLY A 155 -8.65 -13.89 0.91
C GLY A 155 -8.58 -12.35 0.79
N ASN A 156 -8.10 -11.70 1.86
CA ASN A 156 -8.23 -10.26 2.04
C ASN A 156 -6.92 -9.45 1.86
N ALA A 157 -5.78 -10.11 1.78
CA ALA A 157 -4.48 -9.43 1.64
C ALA A 157 -4.29 -8.70 0.29
N ASN A 158 -3.30 -7.82 0.27
CA ASN A 158 -2.76 -7.15 -0.91
C ASN A 158 -3.75 -6.21 -1.61
N ARG A 159 -4.47 -5.41 -0.82
CA ARG A 159 -5.42 -4.41 -1.31
C ARG A 159 -5.11 -3.05 -0.72
N THR A 160 -5.37 -2.00 -1.49
CA THR A 160 -5.07 -0.61 -1.19
C THR A 160 -6.19 0.28 -1.68
N ALA A 161 -6.27 1.49 -1.13
CA ALA A 161 -7.18 2.52 -1.59
C ALA A 161 -6.54 3.90 -1.43
N PHE A 162 -6.95 4.82 -2.30
CA PHE A 162 -6.73 6.25 -2.10
C PHE A 162 -8.06 6.97 -1.96
N HIS A 163 -8.09 8.01 -1.14
CA HIS A 163 -9.24 8.91 -1.03
C HIS A 163 -8.80 10.36 -1.15
N VAL A 164 -9.60 11.17 -1.84
CA VAL A 164 -9.52 12.63 -1.67
C VAL A 164 -9.94 12.96 -0.23
N ILE A 165 -9.17 13.83 0.42
CA ILE A 165 -9.49 14.38 1.73
C ILE A 165 -9.41 15.89 1.59
N ASP A 166 -10.44 16.59 2.06
CA ASP A 166 -10.50 18.06 2.11
C ASP A 166 -9.66 18.62 3.27
#